data_AF-A0AAJ6VUI3-F1
#
_entry.id   AF-A0AAJ6VUI3-F1
#
_cell.length_a   1.000
_cell.length_b   1.000
_cell.length_c   1.000
_cell.angle_alpha   90.00
_cell.angle_beta   90.00
_cell.angle_gamma   90.00
#
_symmetry.space_group_name_H-M   'P 1'
#
loop_
_entity.id
_entity.type
_entity.pdbx_description
1 polymer ?
#
loop_
_entity_poly.entity_id
_entity_poly.type
_entity_poly.pdbx_seq_one_letter_code
_entity_poly.pdbx_strand_id
1 'polypeptide(L)'
;MSVLGSWSFAQLPTLHGLKPLLRGLVDTRIRNTLPDPFPLELELALFLVPSDNREKTRFPGPRYHFSGTFSSAPELQAFLETELELLDFSIEPDYKVQIYWHHVCGMEYKWRLREIEAQKRGVPPPKGIESLAGEDSVRIRKELDRKLQCLE
;
A
#
# COMPACT_ATOMS: atom_id res chain seq x y z
N MET A 1 -3.59 7.49 11.00
CA MET A 1 -3.95 6.13 10.52
C MET A 1 -2.94 5.13 11.07
N SER A 2 -3.26 3.83 11.07
CA SER A 2 -2.38 2.80 11.63
C SER A 2 -1.19 2.51 10.76
N VAL A 3 -0.08 2.15 11.40
CA VAL A 3 1.15 1.69 10.75
C VAL A 3 1.23 0.16 10.69
N LEU A 4 0.22 -0.56 11.20
CA LEU A 4 0.23 -2.02 11.20
C LEU A 4 0.28 -2.59 9.80
N GLY A 5 1.00 -3.70 9.64
CA GLY A 5 1.28 -4.36 8.37
C GLY A 5 2.57 -3.88 7.73
N SER A 6 2.89 -4.46 6.59
CA SER A 6 4.15 -4.22 5.91
C SER A 6 3.98 -3.11 4.88
N TRP A 7 4.61 -1.97 5.13
CA TRP A 7 4.76 -0.91 4.14
C TRP A 7 6.03 -1.15 3.34
N SER A 8 5.97 -0.93 2.03
CA SER A 8 7.17 -0.89 1.20
C SER A 8 7.10 0.25 0.21
N PHE A 9 8.29 0.68 -0.21
CA PHE A 9 8.47 1.80 -1.11
C PHE A 9 9.41 1.40 -2.23
N ALA A 10 9.06 1.75 -3.46
CA ALA A 10 9.90 1.55 -4.62
C ALA A 10 9.89 2.77 -5.53
N GLN A 11 10.96 2.95 -6.29
CA GLN A 11 11.04 3.92 -7.37
C GLN A 11 11.39 3.18 -8.65
N LEU A 12 10.53 3.29 -9.66
CA LEU A 12 10.74 2.64 -10.95
C LEU A 12 10.73 3.70 -12.07
N PRO A 13 11.60 3.55 -13.08
CA PRO A 13 11.57 4.42 -14.26
C PRO A 13 10.37 4.10 -15.17
N THR A 14 9.75 2.93 -15.02
CA THR A 14 8.63 2.47 -15.86
C THR A 14 7.57 1.74 -15.05
N LEU A 15 6.32 1.73 -15.54
CA LEU A 15 5.23 0.91 -15.00
C LEU A 15 5.40 -0.59 -15.29
N HIS A 16 6.21 -0.95 -16.30
CA HIS A 16 6.42 -2.35 -16.69
C HIS A 16 7.03 -3.21 -15.57
N GLY A 17 7.81 -2.62 -14.66
CA GLY A 17 8.33 -3.35 -13.50
C GLY A 17 7.32 -3.56 -12.37
N LEU A 18 6.24 -2.77 -12.33
CA LEU A 18 5.24 -2.81 -11.25
C LEU A 18 4.30 -4.00 -11.38
N LYS A 19 3.73 -4.23 -12.57
CA LYS A 19 2.72 -5.27 -12.80
C LYS A 19 3.24 -6.68 -12.44
N PRO A 20 4.44 -7.11 -12.89
CA PRO A 20 4.99 -8.42 -12.53
C PRO A 20 5.24 -8.58 -11.02
N LEU A 21 5.65 -7.51 -10.34
CA LEU A 21 5.88 -7.51 -8.90
C LEU A 21 4.58 -7.71 -8.13
N LEU A 22 3.54 -6.94 -8.44
CA LEU A 22 2.24 -7.07 -7.78
C LEU A 22 1.57 -8.41 -8.10
N ARG A 23 1.67 -8.87 -9.35
CA ARG A 23 1.19 -10.20 -9.74
C ARG A 23 1.88 -11.31 -8.95
N GLY A 24 3.20 -11.26 -8.80
CA GLY A 24 3.94 -12.25 -8.02
C GLY A 24 3.48 -12.31 -6.55
N LEU A 25 3.13 -11.18 -5.96
CA LEU A 25 2.62 -11.10 -4.58
C LEU A 25 1.22 -11.72 -4.46
N VAL A 26 0.32 -11.38 -5.37
CA VAL A 26 -1.02 -11.96 -5.41
C VAL A 26 -0.97 -13.46 -5.69
N ASP A 27 -0.17 -13.91 -6.66
CA ASP A 27 -0.03 -15.33 -6.94
C ASP A 27 0.55 -16.08 -5.73
N THR A 28 1.49 -15.48 -5.01
CA THR A 28 2.05 -16.07 -3.78
C THR A 28 0.95 -16.18 -2.71
N ARG A 29 0.09 -15.17 -2.60
CA ARG A 29 -1.02 -15.16 -1.65
C ARG A 29 -2.10 -16.19 -2.02
N ILE A 30 -2.48 -16.29 -3.29
CA ILE A 30 -3.47 -17.27 -3.78
C ILE A 30 -2.93 -18.70 -3.61
N ARG A 31 -1.64 -18.92 -3.88
CA ARG A 31 -0.99 -20.23 -3.73
C ARG A 31 -0.75 -20.62 -2.27
N ASN A 32 -0.83 -19.68 -1.32
CA ASN A 32 -0.70 -20.00 0.09
C ASN A 32 -1.98 -20.70 0.56
N THR A 33 -1.93 -22.03 0.62
CA THR A 33 -3.10 -22.91 0.87
C THR A 33 -3.53 -22.96 2.34
N LEU A 34 -2.85 -22.25 3.23
CA LEU A 34 -3.33 -22.11 4.60
C LEU A 34 -4.57 -21.20 4.58
N PRO A 35 -5.74 -21.71 5.03
CA PRO A 35 -6.94 -20.89 5.11
C PRO A 35 -6.68 -19.80 6.15
N ASP A 36 -6.40 -18.60 5.66
CA ASP A 36 -6.37 -17.42 6.50
C ASP A 36 -7.82 -16.95 6.67
N PRO A 37 -8.38 -16.99 7.88
CA PRO A 37 -9.75 -16.56 8.12
C PRO A 37 -9.91 -15.03 8.02
N PHE A 38 -8.80 -14.29 7.89
CA PHE A 38 -8.81 -12.84 7.81
C PHE A 38 -8.65 -12.36 6.36
N PRO A 39 -9.38 -11.29 5.97
CA PRO A 39 -9.21 -10.68 4.66
C PRO A 39 -7.83 -10.01 4.53
N LEU A 40 -7.47 -9.70 3.29
CA LEU A 40 -6.29 -8.92 2.94
C LEU A 40 -6.67 -7.44 2.81
N GLU A 41 -6.10 -6.56 3.63
CA GLU A 41 -6.08 -5.12 3.31
C GLU A 41 -4.92 -4.84 2.37
N LEU A 42 -5.18 -4.02 1.36
CA LEU A 42 -4.17 -3.55 0.42
C LEU A 42 -4.34 -2.04 0.21
N GLU A 43 -3.24 -1.31 0.26
CA GLU A 43 -3.19 0.09 -0.19
C GLU A 43 -2.03 0.24 -1.19
N LEU A 44 -2.31 0.91 -2.31
CA LEU A 44 -1.35 1.21 -3.36
C LEU A 44 -1.49 2.66 -3.78
N ALA A 45 -0.40 3.41 -3.76
CA ALA A 45 -0.36 4.78 -4.25
C ALA A 45 0.82 4.96 -5.20
N LEU A 46 0.54 5.51 -6.38
CA LEU A 46 1.50 5.74 -7.44
C LEU A 46 1.60 7.23 -7.73
N PHE A 47 2.81 7.78 -7.59
CA PHE A 47 3.08 9.18 -7.87
C PHE A 47 4.05 9.30 -9.03
N LEU A 48 3.73 10.16 -9.98
CA LEU A 48 4.68 10.59 -10.99
C LEU A 48 5.48 11.75 -10.42
N VAL A 49 6.79 11.58 -10.27
CA VAL A 49 7.67 12.61 -9.70
C VAL A 49 8.84 12.89 -10.62
N PRO A 50 9.35 14.13 -10.62
CA PRO A 50 10.61 14.43 -11.30
C PRO A 50 11.74 13.54 -10.81
N SER A 51 12.61 13.15 -11.73
CA SER A 51 13.82 12.37 -11.47
C SER A 51 14.87 13.24 -10.78
N ASP A 52 14.91 14.54 -11.09
CA ASP A 52 15.73 15.52 -10.39
C ASP A 52 15.09 15.90 -9.03
N ASN A 53 15.92 15.94 -7.99
CA ASN A 53 15.52 16.24 -6.62
C ASN A 53 15.08 17.70 -6.41
N ARG A 54 15.30 18.59 -7.39
CA ARG A 54 15.08 20.04 -7.24
C ARG A 54 13.60 20.47 -7.29
N GLU A 55 12.74 19.71 -7.94
CA GLU A 55 11.30 20.02 -8.08
C GLU A 55 10.39 19.16 -7.19
N LYS A 56 10.95 18.53 -6.16
CA LYS A 56 10.21 17.66 -5.21
C LYS A 56 9.00 18.33 -4.56
N THR A 57 8.90 19.65 -4.53
CA THR A 57 7.90 20.38 -3.76
C THR A 57 6.59 20.65 -4.51
N ARG A 58 6.53 20.43 -5.82
CA ARG A 58 5.26 20.35 -6.55
C ARG A 58 4.85 18.90 -6.61
N PHE A 59 4.07 18.47 -5.63
CA PHE A 59 3.48 17.13 -5.62
C PHE A 59 2.14 17.21 -6.37
N PRO A 60 2.08 16.92 -7.69
CA PRO A 60 0.79 16.50 -8.23
C PRO A 60 0.38 15.27 -7.41
N GLY A 61 -0.90 15.19 -7.05
CA GLY A 61 -1.45 14.04 -6.33
C GLY A 61 -1.08 12.69 -6.96
N PRO A 62 -1.46 11.58 -6.32
CA PRO A 62 -1.22 10.28 -6.90
C PRO A 62 -1.87 10.21 -8.29
N ARG A 63 -1.13 9.69 -9.28
CA ARG A 63 -1.70 9.31 -10.58
C ARG A 63 -2.69 8.16 -10.43
N TYR A 64 -2.49 7.37 -9.38
CA TYR A 64 -3.37 6.28 -9.01
C TYR A 64 -3.28 6.05 -7.50
N HIS A 65 -4.43 5.94 -6.84
CA HIS A 65 -4.52 5.55 -5.44
C HIS A 65 -5.66 4.55 -5.29
N PHE A 66 -5.36 3.44 -4.64
CA PHE A 66 -6.31 2.40 -4.30
C PHE A 66 -6.12 2.00 -2.85
N SER A 67 -7.23 1.81 -2.15
CA SER A 67 -7.26 1.22 -0.82
C SER A 67 -8.50 0.32 -0.74
N GLY A 68 -8.30 -0.94 -0.38
CA GLY A 68 -9.37 -1.92 -0.37
C GLY A 68 -9.08 -3.13 0.51
N THR A 69 -10.13 -3.90 0.76
CA THR A 69 -10.09 -5.13 1.56
C THR A 69 -10.66 -6.28 0.74
N PHE A 70 -9.89 -7.35 0.61
CA PHE A 70 -10.24 -8.54 -0.18
C PHE A 70 -10.48 -9.72 0.74
N SER A 71 -11.68 -10.29 0.66
CA SER A 71 -12.09 -11.44 1.49
C SER A 71 -11.87 -12.77 0.80
N SER A 72 -11.54 -12.76 -0.49
CA SER A 72 -11.40 -13.98 -1.27
C SER A 72 -10.33 -13.85 -2.37
N ALA A 73 -9.77 -14.99 -2.77
CA ALA A 73 -8.83 -15.05 -3.90
C ALA A 73 -9.43 -14.54 -5.22
N PRO A 74 -10.70 -14.84 -5.57
CA PRO A 74 -11.34 -14.25 -6.75
C PRO A 74 -11.45 -12.73 -6.71
N GLU A 75 -11.74 -12.12 -5.55
CA GLU A 75 -11.76 -10.66 -5.42
C GLU A 75 -10.39 -10.03 -5.66
N LEU A 76 -9.34 -10.65 -5.09
CA LEU A 76 -7.97 -10.20 -5.29
C LEU A 76 -7.51 -10.35 -6.76
N GLN A 77 -7.92 -11.44 -7.41
CA GLN A 77 -7.68 -11.68 -8.84
C GLN A 77 -8.40 -10.64 -9.70
N ALA A 78 -9.67 -10.35 -9.40
CA ALA A 78 -10.42 -9.33 -10.12
C ALA A 78 -9.75 -7.95 -10.02
N PHE A 79 -9.29 -7.57 -8.81
CA PHE A 79 -8.54 -6.33 -8.62
C PHE A 79 -7.26 -6.26 -9.47
N LEU A 80 -6.49 -7.33 -9.55
CA LEU A 80 -5.33 -7.37 -10.46
C LEU A 80 -5.78 -7.06 -11.89
N GLU A 81 -6.78 -7.79 -12.38
CA GLU A 81 -7.21 -7.76 -13.77
C GLU A 81 -7.86 -6.43 -14.17
N THR A 82 -8.58 -5.77 -13.26
CA THR A 82 -9.36 -4.57 -13.57
C THR A 82 -8.67 -3.28 -13.17
N GLU A 83 -7.91 -3.26 -12.07
CA GLU A 83 -7.29 -2.03 -11.58
C GLU A 83 -5.80 -1.96 -11.96
N LEU A 84 -5.06 -3.04 -11.75
CA LEU A 84 -3.59 -3.03 -11.93
C LEU A 84 -3.14 -3.35 -13.36
N GLU A 85 -3.76 -4.32 -14.01
CA GLU A 85 -3.40 -4.69 -15.39
C GLU A 85 -3.88 -3.63 -16.39
N LEU A 86 -5.00 -2.96 -16.10
CA LEU A 86 -5.50 -1.85 -16.91
C LEU A 86 -4.84 -0.50 -16.58
N LEU A 87 -4.05 -0.43 -15.51
CA LEU A 87 -3.30 0.77 -15.19
C LEU A 87 -2.31 1.08 -16.33
N ASP A 88 -2.51 2.24 -16.94
CA ASP A 88 -1.64 2.77 -17.98
C ASP A 88 -1.57 4.30 -17.88
N PHE A 89 -0.35 4.84 -17.87
CA PHE A 89 -0.11 6.26 -18.01
C PHE A 89 1.32 6.50 -18.52
N SER A 90 1.45 7.50 -19.39
CA SER A 90 2.75 7.91 -19.93
C SER A 90 3.64 8.49 -18.83
N ILE A 91 4.88 8.03 -18.78
CA ILE A 91 5.93 8.60 -17.95
C ILE A 91 6.78 9.48 -18.88
N GLU A 92 6.73 10.78 -18.65
CA GLU A 92 7.54 11.74 -19.42
C GLU A 92 9.03 11.51 -19.19
N PRO A 93 9.89 11.86 -20.18
CA PRO A 93 11.33 11.96 -19.95
C PRO A 93 11.60 12.81 -18.70
N ASP A 94 12.58 12.39 -17.89
CA ASP A 94 12.91 12.99 -16.60
C ASP A 94 11.89 12.76 -15.47
N TYR A 95 10.87 11.92 -15.64
CA TYR A 95 10.00 11.49 -14.56
C TYR A 95 10.20 10.02 -14.19
N LYS A 96 9.83 9.69 -12.95
CA LYS A 96 9.82 8.33 -12.41
C LYS A 96 8.56 8.10 -11.59
N VAL A 97 8.23 6.82 -11.39
CA VAL A 97 7.09 6.43 -10.55
C VAL A 97 7.58 6.10 -9.16
N GLN A 98 7.05 6.80 -8.16
CA GLN A 98 7.12 6.42 -6.76
C GLN A 98 5.93 5.53 -6.41
N ILE A 99 6.22 4.38 -5.83
CA ILE A 99 5.23 3.37 -5.46
C ILE A 99 5.25 3.25 -3.95
N TYR A 100 4.12 3.53 -3.33
CA TYR A 100 3.85 3.18 -1.93
C TYR A 100 2.89 2.01 -1.96
N TRP A 101 3.27 0.93 -1.29
CA TRP A 101 2.40 -0.23 -1.15
C TRP A 101 2.34 -0.65 0.31
N HIS A 102 1.20 -1.20 0.68
CA HIS A 102 0.93 -1.70 2.00
C HIS A 102 0.00 -2.88 1.91
N HIS A 103 0.27 -3.89 2.73
CA HIS A 103 -0.67 -4.98 2.94
C HIS A 103 -0.75 -5.37 4.41
N VAL A 104 -1.95 -5.80 4.82
CA VAL A 104 -2.21 -6.38 6.13
C VAL A 104 -2.96 -7.68 5.93
N CYS A 105 -2.49 -8.76 6.53
CA CYS A 105 -3.16 -10.05 6.44
C CYS A 105 -2.99 -10.88 7.72
N GLY A 106 -3.80 -11.93 7.87
CA GLY A 106 -3.65 -12.90 8.95
C GLY A 106 -3.63 -12.31 10.34
N MET A 107 -2.62 -12.67 11.12
CA MET A 107 -2.46 -12.21 12.49
C MET A 107 -2.28 -10.69 12.59
N GLU A 108 -1.68 -10.05 11.59
CA GLU A 108 -1.56 -8.59 11.54
C GLU A 108 -2.94 -7.94 11.39
N TYR A 109 -3.80 -8.52 10.56
CA TYR A 109 -5.18 -8.04 10.37
C TYR A 109 -5.99 -8.18 11.66
N LYS A 110 -5.82 -9.29 12.40
CA LYS A 110 -6.44 -9.45 13.72
C LYS A 110 -6.01 -8.35 14.70
N TRP A 111 -4.75 -7.93 14.66
CA TRP A 111 -4.26 -6.84 15.49
C TRP A 111 -4.77 -5.48 15.02
N ARG A 112 -4.90 -5.28 13.70
CA ARG A 112 -5.55 -4.11 13.10
C ARG A 112 -6.98 -3.93 13.60
N LEU A 113 -7.77 -5.00 13.64
CA LEU A 113 -9.14 -4.96 14.18
C LEU A 113 -9.16 -4.53 15.66
N ARG A 114 -8.25 -5.06 16.48
CA ARG A 114 -8.15 -4.71 17.91
C ARG A 114 -7.76 -3.25 18.11
N GLU A 115 -6.89 -2.72 17.27
CA GLU A 115 -6.49 -1.31 17.31
C GLU A 115 -7.67 -0.40 16.93
N ILE A 116 -8.42 -0.74 15.87
CA ILE A 116 -9.63 -0.01 15.47
C ILE A 116 -10.66 -0.04 16.61
N GLU A 117 -10.85 -1.19 17.25
CA GLU A 117 -11.75 -1.34 18.40
C GLU A 117 -11.29 -0.50 19.61
N ALA A 118 -9.99 -0.50 19.91
CA ALA A 118 -9.41 0.32 20.98
C ALA A 118 -9.61 1.83 20.72
N GLN A 119 -9.34 2.28 19.49
CA GLN A 119 -9.55 3.66 19.06
C GLN A 119 -11.02 4.07 19.19
N LYS A 120 -11.96 3.23 18.73
CA LYS A 120 -13.40 3.48 18.88
C LYS A 120 -13.84 3.58 20.34
N ARG A 121 -13.17 2.87 21.24
CA ARG A 121 -13.43 2.90 22.69
C ARG A 121 -12.67 3.98 23.45
N GLY A 122 -11.78 4.74 22.79
CA GLY A 122 -10.94 5.75 23.42
C GLY A 122 -9.90 5.17 24.40
N VAL A 123 -9.54 3.89 24.24
CA VAL A 123 -8.53 3.22 25.07
C VAL A 123 -7.22 3.09 24.29
N PRO A 124 -6.06 3.16 24.97
CA PRO A 124 -4.78 3.00 24.29
C PRO A 124 -4.68 1.63 23.62
N PRO A 125 -4.01 1.53 22.45
CA PRO A 125 -3.83 0.26 21.79
C PRO A 125 -3.05 -0.73 22.68
N PRO A 126 -3.28 -2.05 22.52
CA PRO A 126 -2.53 -3.07 23.24
C PRO A 126 -1.01 -2.84 23.12
N LYS A 127 -0.31 -2.82 24.26
CA LYS A 127 1.17 -2.68 24.30
C LYS A 127 1.83 -3.76 23.44
N GLY A 128 2.72 -3.34 22.54
CA GLY A 128 3.47 -4.23 21.63
C GLY A 128 3.02 -4.19 20.17
N ILE A 129 1.91 -3.53 19.85
CA ILE A 129 1.44 -3.39 18.46
C ILE A 129 2.32 -2.43 17.64
N GLU A 130 2.77 -1.33 18.24
CA GLU A 130 3.71 -0.37 17.62
C GLU A 130 5.07 -1.01 17.29
N SER A 131 5.41 -2.13 17.94
CA SER A 131 6.67 -2.88 17.77
C SER A 131 6.70 -3.78 16.53
N LEU A 132 5.59 -3.88 15.79
CA LEU A 132 5.44 -4.82 14.68
C LEU A 132 5.63 -4.15 13.32
N ALA A 133 5.31 -2.87 13.25
CA ALA A 133 5.67 -2.05 12.11
C ALA A 133 7.14 -1.67 12.29
N GLY A 134 8.04 -2.16 11.42
CA GLY A 134 9.43 -1.70 11.43
C GLY A 134 9.51 -0.17 11.29
N GLU A 135 10.56 0.45 11.81
CA GLU A 135 10.75 1.92 11.75
C GLU A 135 10.61 2.47 10.31
N ASP A 136 11.04 1.69 9.32
CA ASP A 136 10.86 2.02 7.90
C ASP A 136 9.39 2.08 7.48
N SER A 137 8.53 1.20 7.99
CA SER A 137 7.09 1.23 7.68
C SER A 137 6.41 2.48 8.24
N VAL A 138 6.80 2.91 9.45
CA VAL A 138 6.34 4.17 10.05
C VAL A 138 6.75 5.35 9.19
N ARG A 139 8.01 5.38 8.73
CA ARG A 139 8.51 6.46 7.87
C ARG A 139 7.76 6.51 6.54
N ILE A 140 7.56 5.36 5.89
CA ILE A 140 6.87 5.26 4.60
C ILE A 140 5.42 5.73 4.71
N ARG A 141 4.68 5.28 5.74
CA ARG A 141 3.29 5.72 5.97
C ARG A 141 3.20 7.24 6.16
N LYS A 142 4.06 7.82 7.00
CA LYS A 142 4.09 9.26 7.24
C LYS A 142 4.38 10.06 5.98
N GLU A 143 5.27 9.56 5.12
CA GLU A 143 5.57 10.21 3.85
C GLU A 143 4.38 10.15 2.89
N LEU A 144 3.68 9.02 2.82
CA LEU A 144 2.46 8.88 2.04
C LEU A 144 1.36 9.81 2.57
N ASP A 145 1.10 9.83 3.87
CA ASP A 145 0.09 10.69 4.49
C ASP A 145 0.34 12.16 4.14
N ARG A 146 1.59 12.63 4.21
CA ARG A 146 1.95 14.00 3.82
C ARG A 146 1.64 14.27 2.35
N LYS A 147 1.93 13.31 1.46
CA LYS A 147 1.67 13.43 0.01
C LYS A 147 0.17 13.41 -0.31
N LEU A 148 -0.62 12.64 0.43
CA LEU A 148 -2.07 12.57 0.28
C LEU A 148 -2.76 13.81 0.87
N GLN A 149 -2.27 14.37 1.98
CA GLN A 149 -2.83 15.59 2.59
C GLN A 149 -2.63 16.85 1.74
N CYS A 150 -1.68 16.87 0.79
CA CYS A 150 -1.57 17.94 -0.19
C CYS A 150 -2.73 17.97 -1.21
N LEU A 151 -3.76 17.12 -1.05
CA LEU A 151 -5.00 17.09 -1.81
C LEU A 151 -6.16 17.85 -1.15
N GLU A 152 -6.04 18.20 0.14
CA GLU A 152 -7.05 18.96 0.92
C GLU A 152 -6.70 20.46 0.98
#